data_AF-A0A914S9L3-F1
#
_entry.id   AF-A0A914S9L3-F1
#
_cell.length_a   1.000
_cell.length_b   1.000
_cell.length_c   1.000
_cell.angle_alpha   90.00
_cell.angle_beta   90.00
_cell.angle_gamma   90.00
#
_symmetry.space_group_name_H-M   'P 1'
#
loop_
_entity.id
_entity.type
_entity.pdbx_description
1 polymer ?
#
loop_
_entity_poly.entity_id
_entity_poly.type
_entity_poly.pdbx_seq_one_letter_code
_entity_poly.pdbx_strand_id
1 'polypeptide(L)'
;FIEFPIDVLFPYQTVVAEAGLVKNPQGFQKILNFYLFYHISRQFGDAHNVTDTTPIPVTIPQPKLEDIEKVADIIAKAERPLLLLGSQSTLPPIKASDLRSIVEKLGIPTYLGGMSRGLLGAKSDIQMRQNRREALKDADVVILAGTVCDFRLGYGKVLSRKSKVISINRDYS
;
A
#
# COMPACT_ATOMS: atom_id res chain seq x y z
N PHE A 1 11.42 22.06 -13.27
CA PHE A 1 12.33 22.07 -12.11
C PHE A 1 11.47 21.92 -10.87
N ILE A 2 11.80 20.95 -10.00
CA ILE A 2 11.12 20.79 -8.70
C ILE A 2 11.97 21.60 -7.72
N GLU A 3 11.41 22.69 -7.19
CA GLU A 3 12.03 23.42 -6.09
C GLU A 3 11.78 22.63 -4.81
N PHE A 4 12.86 22.14 -4.21
CA PHE A 4 12.79 21.37 -2.97
C PHE A 4 13.34 22.21 -1.82
N PRO A 5 12.65 22.29 -0.67
CA PRO A 5 13.13 23.04 0.47
C PRO A 5 14.50 22.52 0.95
N ILE A 6 15.45 23.44 1.17
CA ILE A 6 16.83 23.12 1.50
C ILE A 6 16.98 22.45 2.87
N ASP A 7 16.05 22.73 3.78
CA ASP A 7 15.97 22.23 5.15
C ASP A 7 15.55 20.76 5.27
N VAL A 8 15.17 20.12 4.16
CA VAL A 8 14.77 18.70 4.14
C VAL A 8 15.93 17.78 3.77
N LEU A 9 16.88 18.25 2.96
CA LEU A 9 17.94 17.42 2.39
C LEU A 9 19.33 17.69 2.96
N PHE A 10 19.53 18.86 3.59
CA PHE A 10 20.85 19.31 4.00
C PHE A 10 21.00 19.41 5.52
N PRO A 11 22.22 19.21 6.06
CA PRO A 11 22.50 19.36 7.49
C PRO A 11 22.23 20.79 7.98
N TYR A 12 21.95 20.91 9.28
CA TYR A 12 21.69 22.18 9.97
C TYR A 12 22.66 23.31 9.57
N GLN A 13 23.97 23.02 9.52
CA GLN A 13 24.99 24.01 9.19
C GLN A 13 24.82 24.61 7.79
N THR A 14 24.49 23.78 6.80
CA THR A 14 24.22 24.20 5.43
C THR A 14 22.94 25.01 5.35
N VAL A 15 21.89 24.58 6.05
CA VAL A 15 20.61 25.29 6.08
C VAL A 15 20.75 26.68 6.69
N VAL A 16 21.47 26.82 7.81
CA VAL A 16 21.70 28.12 8.45
C VAL A 16 22.52 29.06 7.55
N ALA A 17 23.49 28.54 6.81
CA ALA A 17 24.31 29.34 5.89
C ALA A 17 23.48 29.90 4.72
N GLU A 18 22.55 29.10 4.20
CA GLU A 18 21.71 29.43 3.04
C GLU A 18 20.35 30.05 3.43
N ALA A 19 20.02 30.12 4.71
CA ALA A 19 18.75 30.62 5.23
C ALA A 19 18.49 32.12 4.97
N GLY A 20 19.47 32.85 4.43
CA GLY A 20 19.32 34.28 4.14
C GLY A 20 19.34 35.18 5.37
N LEU A 21 19.97 34.75 6.48
CA LEU A 21 20.11 35.56 7.69
C LEU A 21 21.00 36.78 7.45
N VAL A 22 20.45 37.98 7.68
CA VAL A 22 21.17 39.24 7.47
C VAL A 22 22.06 39.57 8.66
N LYS A 23 23.32 39.97 8.43
CA LYS A 23 24.22 40.50 9.47
C LYS A 23 23.79 41.94 9.81
N ASN A 24 23.56 42.22 11.10
CA ASN A 24 23.07 43.50 11.64
C ASN A 24 21.66 43.92 11.14
N PRO A 25 20.61 43.12 11.41
CA PRO A 25 19.26 43.40 10.93
C PRO A 25 18.65 44.65 11.59
N GLN A 26 17.95 45.47 10.80
CA GLN A 26 17.19 46.63 11.27
C GLN A 26 15.71 46.53 10.92
N GLY A 27 14.84 47.09 11.78
CA GLY A 27 13.39 47.11 11.55
C GLY A 27 12.79 45.73 11.28
N PHE A 28 12.06 45.59 10.16
CA PHE A 28 11.42 44.35 9.72
C PHE A 28 12.39 43.17 9.55
N GLN A 29 13.67 43.43 9.22
CA GLN A 29 14.67 42.37 9.08
C GLN A 29 14.94 41.65 10.41
N LYS A 30 14.74 42.30 11.56
CA LYS A 30 14.87 41.62 12.87
C LYS A 30 13.78 40.57 13.06
N ILE A 31 12.56 40.90 12.66
CA ILE A 31 11.40 40.00 12.73
C ILE A 31 11.62 38.82 11.77
N LEU A 32 12.08 39.11 10.55
CA LEU A 32 12.38 38.08 9.56
C LEU A 32 13.51 37.14 10.02
N ASN A 33 14.63 37.67 10.50
CA ASN A 33 15.72 36.85 11.05
C ASN A 33 15.24 36.00 12.24
N PHE A 34 14.45 36.58 13.15
CA PHE A 34 13.90 35.83 14.28
C PHE A 34 13.02 34.67 13.82
N TYR A 35 12.12 34.91 12.86
CA TYR A 35 11.26 33.87 12.30
C TYR A 35 12.05 32.75 11.64
N LEU A 36 13.03 33.10 10.78
CA LEU A 36 13.89 32.12 10.11
C LEU A 36 14.68 31.28 11.12
N PHE A 37 15.28 31.94 12.11
CA PHE A 37 16.03 31.24 13.14
C PHE A 37 15.13 30.33 13.99
N TYR A 38 13.94 30.79 14.37
CA TYR A 38 12.96 29.99 15.10
C TYR A 38 12.50 28.77 14.29
N HIS A 39 12.21 28.96 12.99
CA HIS A 39 11.79 27.87 12.10
C HIS A 39 12.87 26.80 11.96
N ILE A 40 14.11 27.20 11.71
CA ILE A 40 15.25 26.27 11.62
C ILE A 40 15.48 25.59 12.97
N SER A 41 15.44 26.33 14.07
CA SER A 41 15.60 25.77 15.42
C SER A 41 14.51 24.76 15.76
N ARG A 42 13.27 25.00 15.33
CA ARG A 42 12.16 24.05 15.52
C ARG A 42 12.33 22.80 14.65
N GLN A 43 12.76 22.95 13.40
CA GLN A 43 12.96 21.83 12.47
C GLN A 43 14.09 20.90 12.93
N PHE A 44 15.18 21.46 13.45
CA PHE A 44 16.35 20.71 13.90
C PHE A 44 16.42 20.46 15.41
N GLY A 45 15.46 21.00 16.19
CA GLY A 45 15.51 21.00 17.65
C GLY A 45 15.57 19.62 18.29
N ASP A 46 14.89 18.64 17.67
CA ASP A 46 14.90 17.23 18.10
C ASP A 46 15.79 16.34 17.21
N ALA A 47 16.45 16.89 16.19
CA ALA A 47 17.18 16.10 15.19
C ALA A 47 18.39 15.34 15.77
N HIS A 48 18.89 15.77 16.93
CA HIS A 48 20.04 15.17 17.61
C HIS A 48 19.66 14.35 18.85
N ASN A 49 18.37 14.26 19.17
CA ASN A 49 17.91 13.41 20.26
C ASN A 49 18.04 11.95 19.82
N VAL A 50 18.70 11.14 20.66
CA VAL A 50 18.80 9.71 20.43
C VAL A 50 17.40 9.12 20.60
N THR A 51 16.76 8.82 19.47
CA THR A 51 15.49 8.10 19.44
C THR A 51 15.77 6.62 19.30
N ASP A 52 14.94 5.81 19.96
CA ASP A 52 14.95 4.37 19.73
C ASP A 52 14.56 4.10 18.27
N THR A 53 15.55 3.66 17.49
CA THR A 53 15.39 3.29 16.07
C THR A 53 15.24 1.78 15.90
N THR A 54 15.06 1.04 17.01
CA THR A 54 14.79 -0.38 16.91
C THR A 54 13.47 -0.63 16.18
N PRO A 55 13.38 -1.73 15.41
CA PRO A 55 12.16 -2.03 14.68
C PRO A 55 10.97 -2.18 15.63
N ILE A 56 9.89 -1.45 15.35
CA ILE A 56 8.61 -1.62 16.06
C ILE A 56 8.16 -3.08 15.89
N PRO A 57 7.78 -3.78 16.97
CA PRO A 57 7.32 -5.17 16.88
C PRO A 57 6.11 -5.25 15.96
N VAL A 58 6.22 -6.07 14.91
CA VAL A 58 5.17 -6.24 13.91
C VAL A 58 4.15 -7.25 14.43
N THR A 59 2.92 -6.80 14.62
CA THR A 59 1.79 -7.70 14.90
C THR A 59 1.17 -8.16 13.59
N ILE A 60 1.03 -9.46 13.39
CA ILE A 60 0.44 -10.05 12.19
C ILE A 60 -0.96 -10.56 12.56
N PRO A 61 -2.04 -9.82 12.21
CA PRO A 61 -3.38 -10.26 12.53
C PRO A 61 -3.67 -11.60 11.83
N GLN A 62 -4.22 -12.54 12.58
CA GLN A 62 -4.66 -13.83 12.05
C GLN A 62 -6.19 -13.79 11.84
N PRO A 63 -6.69 -14.34 10.74
CA PRO A 63 -8.13 -14.47 10.54
C PRO A 63 -8.73 -15.41 11.58
N LYS A 64 -10.00 -15.19 11.94
CA LYS A 64 -10.74 -16.13 12.80
C LYS A 64 -11.06 -17.39 12.00
N LEU A 65 -11.13 -18.54 12.69
CA LEU A 65 -11.47 -19.81 12.06
C LEU A 65 -12.85 -19.76 11.38
N GLU A 66 -13.83 -19.12 12.04
CA GLU A 66 -15.19 -18.91 11.53
C GLU A 66 -15.20 -18.16 10.18
N ASP A 67 -14.32 -17.16 10.01
CA ASP A 67 -14.22 -16.40 8.77
C ASP A 67 -13.60 -17.26 7.65
N ILE A 68 -12.62 -18.11 7.98
CA ILE A 68 -12.01 -19.05 7.03
C ILE A 68 -13.04 -20.08 6.56
N GLU A 69 -13.78 -20.70 7.47
CA GLU A 69 -14.82 -21.69 7.15
C GLU A 69 -15.91 -21.08 6.27
N LYS A 70 -16.37 -19.87 6.62
CA LYS A 70 -17.37 -19.13 5.82
C LYS A 70 -16.87 -18.83 4.42
N VAL A 71 -15.61 -18.41 4.27
CA VAL A 71 -15.00 -18.15 2.96
C VAL A 71 -14.88 -19.44 2.16
N ALA A 72 -14.45 -20.54 2.78
CA ALA A 72 -14.36 -21.85 2.14
C ALA A 72 -15.72 -22.32 1.60
N ASP A 73 -16.78 -22.18 2.41
CA ASP A 73 -18.16 -22.50 2.01
C ASP A 73 -18.67 -21.66 0.84
N ILE A 74 -18.33 -20.37 0.81
CA ILE A 74 -18.70 -19.47 -0.28
C ILE A 74 -17.99 -19.88 -1.57
N ILE A 75 -16.69 -20.19 -1.50
CA ILE A 75 -15.89 -20.59 -2.65
C ILE A 75 -16.33 -21.95 -3.17
N ALA A 76 -16.62 -22.91 -2.28
CA ALA A 76 -17.07 -24.26 -2.66
C ALA A 76 -18.40 -24.26 -3.43
N LYS A 77 -19.26 -23.27 -3.20
CA LYS A 77 -20.56 -23.09 -3.87
C LYS A 77 -20.49 -22.15 -5.08
N ALA A 78 -19.33 -21.58 -5.38
CA ALA A 78 -19.16 -20.63 -6.47
C ALA A 78 -19.07 -21.36 -7.81
N GLU A 79 -19.83 -20.90 -8.80
CA GLU A 79 -19.77 -21.41 -10.17
C GLU A 79 -18.71 -20.68 -10.99
N ARG A 80 -18.48 -19.39 -10.71
CA ARG A 80 -17.57 -18.51 -11.45
C ARG A 80 -16.71 -17.66 -10.51
N PRO A 81 -15.91 -18.31 -9.62
CA PRO A 81 -15.06 -17.58 -8.69
C PRO A 81 -13.95 -16.86 -9.45
N LEU A 82 -13.61 -15.66 -8.98
CA LEU A 82 -12.53 -14.85 -9.54
C LEU A 82 -11.62 -14.29 -8.43
N LEU A 83 -10.32 -14.51 -8.56
CA LEU A 83 -9.31 -14.00 -7.64
C LEU A 83 -8.60 -12.77 -8.25
N LEU A 84 -8.48 -11.70 -7.47
CA LEU A 84 -7.70 -10.53 -7.82
C LEU A 84 -6.59 -10.33 -6.79
N LEU A 85 -5.35 -10.57 -7.19
CA LEU A 85 -4.17 -10.33 -6.37
C LEU A 85 -3.67 -8.90 -6.55
N GLY A 86 -3.52 -8.18 -5.45
CA GLY A 86 -2.92 -6.85 -5.40
C GLY A 86 -1.52 -6.84 -4.81
N SER A 87 -0.90 -5.67 -4.77
CA SER A 87 0.48 -5.51 -4.29
C SER A 87 0.69 -6.01 -2.87
N GLN A 88 -0.30 -5.85 -1.97
CA GLN A 88 -0.11 -6.26 -0.57
C GLN A 88 0.03 -7.77 -0.39
N SER A 89 -0.47 -8.57 -1.34
CA SER A 89 -0.34 -10.04 -1.29
C SER A 89 1.12 -10.49 -1.37
N THR A 90 1.99 -9.69 -1.97
CA THR A 90 3.43 -10.00 -2.14
C THR A 90 4.30 -9.58 -0.96
N LEU A 91 3.71 -8.97 0.06
CA LEU A 91 4.45 -8.48 1.22
C LEU A 91 4.67 -9.61 2.24
N PRO A 92 5.75 -9.54 3.07
CA PRO A 92 5.96 -10.47 4.17
C PRO A 92 4.75 -10.55 5.11
N PRO A 93 4.52 -11.70 5.78
CA PRO A 93 5.49 -12.78 6.02
C PRO A 93 5.54 -13.88 4.93
N ILE A 94 4.55 -13.96 4.05
CA ILE A 94 4.47 -15.05 3.07
C ILE A 94 5.41 -14.74 1.90
N LYS A 95 6.24 -15.71 1.51
CA LYS A 95 7.12 -15.55 0.34
C LYS A 95 6.30 -15.66 -0.94
N ALA A 96 6.74 -14.97 -1.99
CA ALA A 96 6.09 -15.04 -3.29
C ALA A 96 6.01 -16.47 -3.85
N SER A 97 7.01 -17.33 -3.59
CA SER A 97 6.98 -18.74 -3.97
C SER A 97 5.81 -19.51 -3.33
N ASP A 98 5.57 -19.27 -2.04
CA ASP A 98 4.57 -19.97 -1.27
C ASP A 98 3.18 -19.49 -1.67
N LEU A 99 3.02 -18.18 -1.85
CA LEU A 99 1.80 -17.58 -2.39
C LEU A 99 1.46 -18.15 -3.77
N ARG A 100 2.45 -18.24 -4.66
CA ARG A 100 2.27 -18.85 -5.99
C ARG A 100 1.73 -20.27 -5.86
N SER A 101 2.37 -21.12 -5.04
CA SER A 101 1.93 -22.50 -4.84
C SER A 101 0.53 -22.62 -4.24
N ILE A 102 0.15 -21.70 -3.33
CA ILE A 102 -1.21 -21.66 -2.77
C ILE A 102 -2.23 -21.31 -3.86
N VAL A 103 -1.95 -20.30 -4.68
CA VAL A 103 -2.84 -19.83 -5.74
C VAL A 103 -3.00 -20.89 -6.83
N GLU A 104 -1.91 -21.57 -7.21
CA GLU A 104 -1.94 -22.70 -8.15
C GLU A 104 -2.78 -23.86 -7.60
N LYS A 105 -2.68 -24.17 -6.30
CA LYS A 105 -3.51 -25.21 -5.64
C LYS A 105 -4.99 -24.84 -5.56
N LEU A 106 -5.31 -23.56 -5.37
CA LEU A 106 -6.70 -23.10 -5.35
C LEU A 106 -7.38 -23.26 -6.72
N GLY A 107 -6.62 -23.17 -7.82
CA GLY A 107 -7.16 -23.39 -9.16
C GLY A 107 -8.14 -22.31 -9.65
N ILE A 108 -8.30 -21.22 -8.90
CA ILE A 108 -9.26 -20.15 -9.20
C ILE A 108 -8.72 -19.25 -10.32
N PRO A 109 -9.53 -18.89 -11.33
CA PRO A 109 -9.16 -17.89 -12.33
C PRO A 109 -8.67 -16.59 -11.67
N THR A 110 -7.46 -16.15 -12.01
CA THR A 110 -6.73 -15.12 -11.25
C THR A 110 -6.26 -13.97 -12.13
N TYR A 111 -6.56 -12.73 -11.72
CA TYR A 111 -5.92 -11.53 -12.23
C TYR A 111 -4.82 -11.04 -11.30
N LEU A 112 -3.67 -10.68 -11.87
CA LEU A 112 -2.54 -10.10 -11.15
C LEU A 112 -2.46 -8.59 -11.36
N GLY A 113 -2.48 -7.84 -10.26
CA GLY A 113 -2.39 -6.38 -10.24
C GLY A 113 -1.19 -5.87 -9.44
N GLY A 114 -0.67 -4.70 -9.83
CA GLY A 114 0.42 -4.04 -9.13
C GLY A 114 1.68 -4.90 -9.07
N MET A 115 2.23 -5.08 -7.87
CA MET A 115 3.46 -5.85 -7.60
C MET A 115 3.27 -7.36 -7.71
N SER A 116 2.03 -7.86 -7.73
CA SER A 116 1.76 -9.31 -7.93
C SER A 116 1.96 -9.75 -9.37
N ARG A 117 2.15 -8.83 -10.33
CA ARG A 117 2.38 -9.20 -11.74
C ARG A 117 3.67 -10.00 -11.89
N GLY A 118 3.58 -11.09 -12.65
CA GLY A 118 4.68 -12.03 -12.86
C GLY A 118 4.69 -13.20 -11.88
N LEU A 119 3.88 -13.17 -10.81
CA LEU A 119 3.83 -14.21 -9.77
C LEU A 119 3.62 -15.63 -10.33
N LEU A 120 2.69 -15.78 -11.28
CA LEU A 120 2.32 -17.09 -11.85
C LEU A 120 3.13 -17.48 -13.10
N GLY A 121 4.03 -16.60 -13.57
CA GLY A 121 4.79 -16.82 -14.81
C GLY A 121 3.97 -16.71 -16.11
N ALA A 122 4.63 -16.98 -17.24
CA ALA A 122 4.05 -16.74 -18.56
C ALA A 122 3.01 -17.80 -18.99
N LYS A 123 3.17 -19.04 -18.55
CA LYS A 123 2.38 -20.21 -18.98
C LYS A 123 1.41 -20.71 -17.90
N SER A 124 0.89 -19.81 -17.07
CA SER A 124 -0.10 -20.19 -16.05
C SER A 124 -1.48 -20.36 -16.67
N ASP A 125 -2.09 -21.52 -16.44
CA ASP A 125 -3.42 -21.87 -16.93
C ASP A 125 -4.54 -21.10 -16.21
N ILE A 126 -4.30 -20.70 -14.96
CA ILE A 126 -5.27 -19.98 -14.14
C ILE A 126 -5.15 -18.45 -14.29
N GLN A 127 -4.04 -17.94 -14.82
CA GLN A 127 -3.85 -16.50 -14.91
C GLN A 127 -4.62 -15.91 -16.09
N MET A 128 -5.62 -15.08 -15.77
CA MET A 128 -6.33 -14.26 -16.74
C MET A 128 -5.57 -12.96 -17.01
N ARG A 129 -5.54 -12.53 -18.29
CA ARG A 129 -4.83 -11.31 -18.73
C ARG A 129 -5.73 -10.29 -19.39
N GLN A 130 -6.73 -10.76 -20.13
CA GLN A 130 -7.67 -9.93 -20.89
C GLN A 130 -9.07 -9.98 -20.27
N ASN A 131 -10.00 -9.16 -20.77
CA ASN A 131 -11.43 -9.16 -20.42
C ASN A 131 -11.73 -9.03 -18.92
N ARG A 132 -10.86 -8.31 -18.17
CA ARG A 132 -10.98 -8.16 -16.72
C ARG A 132 -12.31 -7.54 -16.31
N ARG A 133 -12.80 -6.55 -17.06
CA ARG A 133 -14.04 -5.84 -16.74
C ARG A 133 -15.26 -6.76 -16.87
N GLU A 134 -15.30 -7.56 -17.92
CA GLU A 134 -16.35 -8.54 -18.21
C GLU A 134 -16.31 -9.66 -17.16
N ALA A 135 -15.13 -10.23 -16.90
CA ALA A 135 -14.96 -11.25 -15.87
C ALA A 135 -15.42 -10.77 -14.48
N LEU A 136 -15.12 -9.53 -14.10
CA LEU A 136 -15.58 -8.94 -12.82
C LEU A 136 -17.11 -8.73 -12.75
N LYS A 137 -17.77 -8.55 -13.89
CA LYS A 137 -19.23 -8.43 -13.97
C LYS A 137 -19.93 -9.78 -13.98
N ASP A 138 -19.27 -10.80 -14.55
CA ASP A 138 -19.83 -12.14 -14.69
C ASP A 138 -19.56 -13.03 -13.47
N ALA A 139 -18.52 -12.73 -12.69
CA ALA A 139 -18.19 -13.46 -11.47
C ALA A 139 -19.35 -13.42 -10.45
N ASP A 140 -19.63 -14.57 -9.84
CA ASP A 140 -20.57 -14.72 -8.72
C ASP A 140 -19.86 -14.59 -7.37
N VAL A 141 -18.55 -14.87 -7.31
CA VAL A 141 -17.68 -14.61 -6.17
C VAL A 141 -16.41 -13.91 -6.63
N VAL A 142 -16.08 -12.78 -6.00
CA VAL A 142 -14.84 -12.04 -6.26
C VAL A 142 -14.01 -11.98 -4.98
N ILE A 143 -12.79 -12.51 -5.03
CA ILE A 143 -11.83 -12.49 -3.94
C ILE A 143 -10.81 -11.39 -4.22
N LEU A 144 -10.81 -10.36 -3.39
CA LEU A 144 -9.86 -9.26 -3.41
C LEU A 144 -8.77 -9.56 -2.36
N ALA A 145 -7.60 -10.00 -2.80
CA ALA A 145 -6.51 -10.35 -1.91
C ALA A 145 -5.35 -9.35 -2.05
N GLY A 146 -5.12 -8.57 -1.00
CA GLY A 146 -4.12 -7.51 -0.96
C GLY A 146 -4.41 -6.34 -1.89
N THR A 147 -5.69 -6.09 -2.17
CA THR A 147 -6.21 -4.96 -2.92
C THR A 147 -7.53 -4.48 -2.31
N VAL A 148 -7.81 -3.20 -2.48
CA VAL A 148 -9.05 -2.55 -2.05
C VAL A 148 -9.82 -2.01 -3.26
N CYS A 149 -11.10 -1.73 -3.08
CA CYS A 149 -11.98 -1.11 -4.08
C CYS A 149 -11.66 0.39 -4.26
N ASP A 150 -10.48 0.70 -4.81
CA ASP A 150 -10.08 2.07 -5.15
C ASP A 150 -10.52 2.47 -6.58
N PHE A 151 -10.03 3.61 -7.07
CA PHE A 151 -10.32 4.12 -8.41
C PHE A 151 -9.97 3.13 -9.54
N ARG A 152 -9.01 2.23 -9.34
CA ARG A 152 -8.62 1.19 -10.33
C ARG A 152 -9.68 0.10 -10.46
N LEU A 153 -10.54 -0.04 -9.46
CA LEU A 153 -11.74 -0.88 -9.46
C LEU A 153 -13.02 -0.04 -9.58
N GLY A 154 -12.92 1.23 -9.96
CA GLY A 154 -14.07 2.13 -10.08
C GLY A 154 -14.87 2.23 -8.78
N TYR A 155 -14.20 2.14 -7.63
CA TYR A 155 -14.83 2.13 -6.30
C TYR A 155 -15.88 1.02 -6.14
N GLY A 156 -15.60 -0.17 -6.69
CA GLY A 156 -16.48 -1.33 -6.65
C GLY A 156 -17.61 -1.33 -7.68
N LYS A 157 -17.82 -0.24 -8.44
CA LYS A 157 -18.87 -0.16 -9.48
C LYS A 157 -18.68 -1.15 -10.63
N VAL A 158 -17.47 -1.66 -10.80
CA VAL A 158 -17.15 -2.67 -11.82
C VAL A 158 -17.56 -4.08 -11.41
N LEU A 159 -17.77 -4.32 -10.10
CA LEU A 159 -18.18 -5.61 -9.57
C LEU A 159 -19.68 -5.83 -9.81
N SER A 160 -20.06 -7.08 -10.05
CA SER A 160 -21.47 -7.45 -10.15
C SER A 160 -22.19 -7.17 -8.84
N ARG A 161 -23.38 -6.54 -8.91
CA ARG A 161 -24.24 -6.36 -7.71
C ARG A 161 -24.71 -7.68 -7.10
N LYS A 162 -24.66 -8.77 -7.87
CA LYS A 162 -25.02 -10.12 -7.43
C LYS A 162 -23.82 -10.89 -6.87
N SER A 163 -22.59 -10.40 -7.09
CA SER A 163 -21.39 -11.09 -6.64
C SER A 163 -21.22 -10.98 -5.13
N LYS A 164 -20.78 -12.07 -4.50
CA LYS A 164 -20.25 -12.02 -3.14
C LYS A 164 -18.80 -11.54 -3.21
N VAL A 165 -18.46 -10.52 -2.44
CA VAL A 165 -17.11 -9.97 -2.40
C VAL A 165 -16.42 -10.41 -1.12
N ILE A 166 -15.29 -11.08 -1.26
CA ILE A 166 -14.41 -11.48 -0.16
C ILE A 166 -13.19 -10.56 -0.18
N SER A 167 -12.89 -9.92 0.94
CA SER A 167 -11.75 -9.00 1.07
C SER A 167 -10.74 -9.60 2.04
N ILE A 168 -9.52 -9.84 1.56
CA ILE A 168 -8.40 -10.34 2.35
C ILE A 168 -7.33 -9.25 2.35
N ASN A 169 -7.29 -8.47 3.43
CA ASN A 169 -6.36 -7.36 3.62
C ASN A 169 -5.67 -7.44 4.98
N ARG A 170 -4.54 -6.73 5.09
CA ARG A 170 -3.71 -6.72 6.30
C ARG A 170 -4.26 -5.81 7.39
N ASP A 171 -5.22 -4.97 7.05
CA ASP A 171 -5.88 -4.03 7.93
C ASP A 171 -7.40 -4.16 7.77
N TYR A 172 -8.12 -3.91 8.86
CA TYR A 172 -9.58 -3.93 8.93
C TYR A 172 -10.22 -2.58 8.54
N SER A 173 -9.40 -1.53 8.41
CA SER A 173 -9.79 -0.15 8.04
C SER A 173 -10.28 0.01 6.61
#